data_AF-A0A5J5WYM3-F1
#
_entry.id   AF-A0A5J5WYM3-F1
#
_cell.length_a   1.000
_cell.length_b   1.000
_cell.length_c   1.000
_cell.angle_alpha   90.00
_cell.angle_beta   90.00
_cell.angle_gamma   90.00
#
_symmetry.space_group_name_H-M   'P 1'
#
loop_
_entity.id
_entity.type
_entity.pdbx_description
1 polymer ?
#
loop_
_entity_poly.entity_id
_entity_poly.type
_entity_poly.pdbx_seq_one_letter_code
_entity_poly.pdbx_strand_id
1 'polypeptide(L)'
;MLAMEKDFDSKLRVQGTDDTNKDNSSNTVASNNVQRSKSFAFRAPQENFSIQDFELGKIYGVGSYSKVVRAKKKDTGMVYALKIMDKKFITKENKTAYVKLERIVLDQLEHPGVVRLYFTFQDTFSLYMALESCEGGELFDQITRKGRLSEDEARFYAAEVVDALEYIHNMGLIHRDIKPENLLLTTNGHIKIADFGSVKPMQNSQITVLPNASSDEKACTFVGTAAYVPPEVLNSSPATFGNDLWALGCTLYQMLSGTSPFKDASEWLIFQRIIARDIRFPNYFSEEARDLIDRLLDLDPSKRPGAGPDGYAMLKMHPFFRGIDWSSLRAQTPPKLALETGAQSSDGDDYNDSSWNPTHIGDGSARQSDGIVSSSSSAESSGHITRLASIDSFDSKWQQFLDPGESVLMISMVKKLQKLSSKKVQLILTDKPKLIYVDPSKLVVKGNIIWSNNSNDLSVQVTSPSHFKICTPKKVLSFDDAKQRAWQWKKVIEGLQNR
;
A
#
# COMPACT_ATOMS: atom_id res chain seq x y z
N MET A 1 -16.91 24.69 10.49
CA MET A 1 -16.45 24.70 9.10
C MET A 1 -15.10 25.42 9.01
N LEU A 2 -15.03 26.73 9.28
CA LEU A 2 -13.77 27.51 9.41
C LEU A 2 -12.77 26.97 10.45
N ALA A 3 -13.26 26.32 11.51
CA ALA A 3 -12.41 25.74 12.55
C ALA A 3 -11.64 24.48 12.10
N MET A 4 -12.21 23.68 11.18
CA MET A 4 -11.58 22.46 10.68
C MET A 4 -10.50 22.80 9.64
N GLU A 5 -10.76 23.80 8.80
CA GLU A 5 -9.80 24.36 7.84
C GLU A 5 -8.59 24.97 8.57
N LYS A 6 -8.81 25.81 9.59
CA LYS A 6 -7.73 26.36 10.43
C LYS A 6 -6.95 25.30 11.22
N ASP A 7 -7.62 24.29 11.77
CA ASP A 7 -6.96 23.20 12.50
C ASP A 7 -6.13 22.31 11.58
N PHE A 8 -6.60 22.03 10.37
CA PHE A 8 -5.86 21.24 9.40
C PHE A 8 -4.71 22.03 8.76
N ASP A 9 -4.92 23.29 8.40
CA ASP A 9 -3.87 24.17 7.85
C ASP A 9 -2.79 24.49 8.88
N SER A 10 -3.15 24.70 10.16
CA SER A 10 -2.15 24.84 11.23
C SER A 10 -1.36 23.56 11.46
N LYS A 11 -2.01 22.40 11.32
CA LYS A 11 -1.34 21.09 11.34
C LYS A 11 -0.56 20.80 10.07
N LEU A 12 -0.82 21.45 8.94
CA LEU A 12 -0.09 21.29 7.66
C LEU A 12 1.07 22.27 7.50
N ARG A 13 0.94 23.50 8.02
CA ARG A 13 1.97 24.53 7.98
C ARG A 13 3.30 23.98 8.50
N VAL A 14 4.32 24.14 7.67
CA VAL A 14 5.72 23.99 8.07
C VAL A 14 6.05 25.26 8.84
N GLN A 15 6.50 25.17 10.09
CA GLN A 15 7.01 26.33 10.81
C GLN A 15 8.24 26.85 10.06
N GLY A 16 8.10 27.98 9.38
CA GLY A 16 9.20 28.54 8.57
C GLY A 16 8.84 29.71 7.64
N THR A 17 7.57 30.08 7.49
CA THR A 17 7.19 31.21 6.62
C THR A 17 6.26 32.17 7.35
N ASP A 18 6.84 33.17 8.02
CA ASP A 18 6.15 34.42 8.35
C ASP A 18 7.15 35.57 8.11
N ASP A 19 7.25 36.03 6.87
CA ASP A 19 7.80 37.35 6.56
C ASP A 19 6.65 38.36 6.69
N THR A 20 6.59 39.03 7.85
CA THR A 20 5.91 40.33 7.95
C THR A 20 6.91 41.35 8.49
N ASN A 21 7.47 42.13 7.57
CA ASN A 21 8.26 43.32 7.85
C ASN A 21 7.48 44.29 8.75
N LYS A 22 8.01 44.51 9.96
CA LYS A 22 7.84 45.78 10.67
C LYS A 22 9.18 46.19 11.26
N ASP A 23 9.75 47.22 10.65
CA ASP A 23 10.84 48.00 11.20
C ASP A 23 10.50 48.53 12.59
N ASN A 24 11.42 48.33 13.54
CA ASN A 24 11.78 49.38 14.48
C ASN A 24 13.12 49.09 15.16
N SER A 25 13.99 50.07 15.07
CA SER A 25 15.35 50.14 15.60
C SER A 25 15.41 50.27 17.12
N SER A 26 16.28 49.52 17.78
CA SER A 26 17.21 50.03 18.82
C SER A 26 18.18 48.94 19.30
N ASN A 27 19.46 49.32 19.39
CA ASN A 27 20.64 48.54 19.77
C ASN A 27 20.50 47.66 21.04
N THR A 28 21.11 46.47 21.01
CA THR A 28 22.05 46.01 22.05
C THR A 28 22.82 44.77 21.57
N VAL A 29 24.14 44.82 21.77
CA VAL A 29 25.11 43.78 21.39
C VAL A 29 25.05 42.64 22.40
N ALA A 30 24.70 41.44 21.95
CA ALA A 30 25.02 40.20 22.63
C ALA A 30 25.23 39.09 21.59
N SER A 31 26.47 38.58 21.52
CA SER A 31 26.85 37.41 20.73
C SER A 31 25.99 36.21 21.11
N ASN A 32 25.09 35.81 20.21
CA ASN A 32 24.56 34.46 20.17
C ASN A 32 24.66 33.98 18.72
N ASN A 33 25.36 32.86 18.54
CA ASN A 33 25.51 32.16 17.28
C ASN A 33 24.13 31.56 16.92
N VAL A 34 23.26 32.36 16.31
CA VAL A 34 21.98 31.90 15.77
C VAL A 34 22.31 31.16 14.49
N GLN A 35 22.33 29.84 14.58
CA GLN A 35 22.32 28.94 13.44
C GLN A 35 21.04 29.22 12.66
N ARG A 36 21.13 30.08 11.63
CA ARG A 36 20.04 30.40 10.70
C ARG A 36 19.44 29.09 10.20
N SER A 37 18.25 28.77 10.68
CA SER A 37 17.39 27.74 10.09
C SER A 37 17.17 28.11 8.63
N LYS A 38 17.80 27.38 7.71
CA LYS A 38 17.53 27.52 6.28
C LYS A 38 16.04 27.24 6.09
N SER A 39 15.27 28.25 5.66
CA SER A 39 13.87 28.07 5.27
C SER A 39 13.82 27.02 4.16
N PHE A 40 13.12 25.91 4.43
CA PHE A 40 12.94 24.84 3.46
C PHE A 40 12.00 25.32 2.35
N ALA A 41 12.52 25.52 1.13
CA ALA A 41 11.73 25.91 -0.04
C ALA A 41 11.33 24.67 -0.83
N PHE A 42 10.03 24.49 -1.07
CA PHE A 42 9.51 23.39 -1.89
C PHE A 42 9.76 23.67 -3.39
N ARG A 43 10.20 22.66 -4.14
CA ARG A 43 10.37 22.74 -5.61
C ARG A 43 9.02 22.74 -6.32
N ALA A 44 8.12 21.85 -5.91
CA ALA A 44 6.77 21.72 -6.41
C ALA A 44 5.88 22.79 -5.74
N PRO A 45 5.34 23.75 -6.51
CA PRO A 45 4.54 24.82 -5.95
C PRO A 45 3.23 24.29 -5.33
N GLN A 46 2.71 25.08 -4.37
CA GLN A 46 1.32 24.97 -3.96
C GLN A 46 0.52 25.97 -4.78
N GLU A 47 -0.29 25.44 -5.68
CA GLU A 47 -1.07 26.20 -6.65
C GLU A 47 -2.48 26.48 -6.12
N ASN A 48 -3.10 27.56 -6.63
CA ASN A 48 -4.48 27.94 -6.31
C ASN A 48 -5.44 27.39 -7.38
N PHE A 49 -5.31 26.09 -7.71
CA PHE A 49 -6.21 25.42 -8.64
C PHE A 49 -7.43 24.84 -7.94
N SER A 50 -8.50 24.66 -8.71
CA SER A 50 -9.69 23.90 -8.36
C SER A 50 -9.73 22.59 -9.15
N ILE A 51 -10.44 21.59 -8.64
CA ILE A 51 -10.68 20.35 -9.39
C ILE A 51 -11.37 20.60 -10.74
N GLN A 52 -12.09 21.72 -10.87
CA GLN A 52 -12.78 22.13 -12.10
C GLN A 52 -11.81 22.55 -13.22
N ASP A 53 -10.56 22.85 -12.90
CA ASP A 53 -9.51 23.18 -13.88
C ASP A 53 -9.00 21.94 -14.63
N PHE A 54 -9.45 20.76 -14.22
CA PHE A 54 -9.05 19.47 -14.76
C PHE A 54 -10.22 18.72 -15.36
N GLU A 55 -9.95 18.02 -16.46
CA GLU A 55 -10.78 16.96 -17.01
C GLU A 55 -10.32 15.63 -16.43
N LEU A 56 -11.15 15.02 -15.58
CA LEU A 56 -10.83 13.76 -14.91
C LEU A 56 -11.19 12.58 -15.81
N GLY A 57 -10.25 11.64 -15.95
CA GLY A 57 -10.41 10.42 -16.73
C GLY A 57 -10.40 9.17 -15.86
N LYS A 58 -9.82 8.09 -16.41
CA LYS A 58 -9.77 6.77 -15.77
C LYS A 58 -9.08 6.81 -14.39
N ILE A 59 -9.54 5.93 -13.50
CA ILE A 59 -8.94 5.71 -12.20
C ILE A 59 -7.69 4.86 -12.40
N TYR A 60 -6.53 5.33 -11.94
CA TYR A 60 -5.30 4.55 -11.94
C TYR A 60 -5.21 3.64 -10.71
N GLY A 61 -5.68 4.10 -9.55
CA GLY A 61 -5.65 3.28 -8.34
C GLY A 61 -6.49 3.83 -7.20
N VAL A 62 -6.83 2.95 -6.25
CA VAL A 62 -7.55 3.30 -5.02
C VAL A 62 -6.78 2.78 -3.82
N GLY A 63 -6.31 3.70 -2.99
CA GLY A 63 -5.68 3.41 -1.70
C GLY A 63 -6.66 3.49 -0.53
N SER A 64 -6.14 3.29 0.68
CA SER A 64 -6.96 3.32 1.91
C SER A 64 -7.58 4.69 2.23
N TYR A 65 -6.90 5.77 1.85
CA TYR A 65 -7.33 7.17 2.06
C TYR A 65 -7.09 8.07 0.85
N SER A 66 -6.73 7.46 -0.29
CA SER A 66 -6.39 8.18 -1.51
C SER A 66 -6.98 7.51 -2.73
N LYS A 67 -7.16 8.29 -3.79
CA LYS A 67 -7.54 7.83 -5.10
C LYS A 67 -6.65 8.52 -6.12
N VAL A 68 -6.07 7.76 -7.05
CA VAL A 68 -5.26 8.30 -8.14
C VAL A 68 -6.07 8.24 -9.42
N VAL A 69 -6.22 9.38 -10.09
CA VAL A 69 -6.98 9.49 -11.35
C VAL A 69 -6.14 10.16 -12.42
N ARG A 70 -6.35 9.78 -13.67
CA ARG A 70 -5.88 10.55 -14.80
C ARG A 70 -6.55 11.92 -14.80
N ALA A 71 -5.79 13.00 -14.91
CA ALA A 71 -6.32 14.35 -14.95
C ALA A 71 -5.61 15.16 -16.04
N LYS A 72 -6.38 15.66 -17.01
CA LYS A 72 -5.87 16.57 -18.05
C LYS A 72 -6.21 18.00 -17.66
N LYS A 73 -5.20 18.86 -17.51
CA LYS A 73 -5.43 20.27 -17.18
C LYS A 73 -5.95 21.00 -18.42
N LYS A 74 -7.09 21.71 -18.28
CA LYS A 74 -7.87 22.20 -19.43
C LYS A 74 -7.15 23.25 -20.28
N ASP A 75 -6.38 24.13 -19.64
CA ASP A 75 -5.70 25.25 -20.31
C ASP A 75 -4.41 24.85 -21.04
N THR A 76 -3.66 23.90 -20.49
CA THR A 76 -2.37 23.45 -21.03
C THR A 76 -2.46 22.15 -21.81
N GLY A 77 -3.54 21.39 -21.64
CA GLY A 77 -3.69 20.05 -22.20
C GLY A 77 -2.77 18.99 -21.58
N MET A 78 -1.96 19.36 -20.59
CA MET A 78 -1.01 18.48 -19.92
C MET A 78 -1.73 17.45 -19.04
N VAL A 79 -1.23 16.22 -19.04
CA VAL A 79 -1.84 15.08 -18.34
C VAL A 79 -1.02 14.73 -17.11
N TYR A 80 -1.71 14.52 -15.99
CA TYR A 80 -1.15 14.21 -14.69
C TYR A 80 -1.83 12.96 -14.09
N ALA A 81 -1.12 12.26 -13.23
CA ALA A 81 -1.70 11.33 -12.27
C ALA A 81 -2.05 12.12 -11.00
N LEU A 82 -3.32 12.47 -10.83
CA LEU A 82 -3.80 13.27 -9.71
C LEU A 82 -4.15 12.38 -8.53
N LYS A 83 -3.32 12.41 -7.48
CA LYS A 83 -3.57 11.74 -6.20
C LYS A 83 -4.43 12.65 -5.32
N ILE A 84 -5.68 12.23 -5.12
CA ILE A 84 -6.70 12.91 -4.32
C ILE A 84 -6.79 12.22 -2.96
N MET A 85 -6.69 12.96 -1.86
CA MET A 85 -6.68 12.41 -0.50
C MET A 85 -7.66 13.13 0.42
N ASP A 86 -8.49 12.38 1.16
CA ASP A 86 -9.52 12.94 2.05
C ASP A 86 -8.91 13.44 3.37
N LYS A 87 -9.04 14.75 3.64
CA LYS A 87 -8.49 15.41 4.85
C LYS A 87 -9.07 14.85 6.15
N LYS A 88 -10.37 14.56 6.17
CA LYS A 88 -11.09 14.04 7.34
C LYS A 88 -10.64 12.62 7.64
N PHE A 89 -10.49 11.79 6.62
CA PHE A 89 -10.00 10.42 6.78
C PHE A 89 -8.54 10.40 7.23
N ILE A 90 -7.66 11.21 6.60
CA ILE A 90 -6.25 11.35 7.01
C ILE A 90 -6.15 11.70 8.50
N THR A 91 -6.93 12.69 8.95
CA THR A 91 -6.90 13.15 10.34
C THR A 91 -7.43 12.08 11.28
N LYS A 92 -8.56 11.44 10.93
CA LYS A 92 -9.18 10.39 11.74
C LYS A 92 -8.27 9.18 11.94
N GLU A 93 -7.53 8.78 10.92
CA GLU A 93 -6.62 7.62 10.95
C GLU A 93 -5.18 7.98 11.36
N ASN A 94 -4.94 9.21 11.83
CA ASN A 94 -3.62 9.71 12.24
C ASN A 94 -2.54 9.58 11.14
N LYS A 95 -2.92 9.81 9.88
CA LYS A 95 -2.03 9.68 8.70
C LYS A 95 -1.35 10.98 8.28
N THR A 96 -1.59 12.09 8.97
CA THR A 96 -1.07 13.42 8.60
C THR A 96 0.45 13.44 8.45
N ALA A 97 1.20 12.76 9.32
CA ALA A 97 2.65 12.70 9.25
C ALA A 97 3.14 11.97 7.98
N TYR A 98 2.48 10.88 7.59
CA TYR A 98 2.81 10.11 6.39
C TYR A 98 2.55 10.91 5.11
N VAL A 99 1.42 11.60 5.02
CA VAL A 99 1.09 12.44 3.85
C VAL A 99 2.07 13.61 3.70
N LYS A 100 2.45 14.24 4.82
CA LYS A 100 3.50 15.29 4.81
C LYS A 100 4.84 14.74 4.37
N LEU A 101 5.24 13.59 4.92
CA LEU A 101 6.50 12.95 4.59
C LEU A 101 6.54 12.59 3.09
N GLU A 102 5.47 12.01 2.56
CA GLU A 102 5.35 11.69 1.13
C GLU A 102 5.55 12.94 0.27
N ARG A 103 4.86 14.05 0.59
CA ARG A 103 5.05 15.34 -0.10
C ARG A 103 6.52 15.78 -0.08
N ILE A 104 7.12 15.81 1.11
CA ILE A 104 8.49 16.32 1.33
C ILE A 104 9.52 15.48 0.58
N VAL A 105 9.34 14.15 0.59
CA VAL A 105 10.22 13.21 -0.11
C VAL A 105 10.08 13.39 -1.62
N LEU A 106 8.86 13.33 -2.17
CA LEU A 106 8.64 13.48 -3.61
C LEU A 106 9.13 14.83 -4.16
N ASP A 107 9.09 15.89 -3.34
CA ASP A 107 9.59 17.21 -3.71
C ASP A 107 11.11 17.25 -3.89
N GLN A 108 11.83 16.51 -3.03
CA GLN A 108 13.30 16.46 -2.99
C GLN A 108 13.91 15.38 -3.88
N LEU A 109 13.12 14.41 -4.35
CA LEU A 109 13.61 13.39 -5.28
C LEU A 109 13.68 13.93 -6.71
N GLU A 110 14.79 13.63 -7.36
CA GLU A 110 15.11 14.00 -8.73
C GLU A 110 15.92 12.89 -9.39
N HIS A 111 15.20 11.98 -10.04
CA HIS A 111 15.79 10.85 -10.74
C HIS A 111 14.84 10.38 -11.86
N PRO A 112 15.34 10.02 -13.06
CA PRO A 112 14.50 9.58 -14.18
C PRO A 112 13.63 8.36 -13.83
N GLY A 113 14.12 7.47 -12.97
CA GLY A 113 13.41 6.29 -12.48
C GLY A 113 12.47 6.50 -11.29
N VAL A 114 12.18 7.74 -10.89
CA VAL A 114 11.23 8.07 -9.81
C VAL A 114 10.13 8.97 -10.35
N VAL A 115 8.88 8.75 -9.94
CA VAL A 115 7.78 9.63 -10.35
C VAL A 115 7.96 11.04 -9.81
N ARG A 116 7.78 12.03 -10.69
CA ARG A 116 7.90 13.44 -10.29
C ARG A 116 6.61 13.99 -9.68
N LEU A 117 6.75 14.77 -8.60
CA LEU A 117 5.70 15.69 -8.13
C LEU A 117 5.83 17.03 -8.86
N TYR A 118 4.78 17.43 -9.59
CA TYR A 118 4.77 18.70 -10.33
C TYR A 118 4.28 19.86 -9.47
N PHE A 119 3.12 19.69 -8.83
CA PHE A 119 2.52 20.71 -7.98
C PHE A 119 1.51 20.06 -7.03
N THR A 120 1.03 20.86 -6.09
CA THR A 120 -0.01 20.48 -5.14
C THR A 120 -1.08 21.55 -5.08
N PHE A 121 -2.30 21.18 -4.71
CA PHE A 121 -3.35 22.13 -4.36
C PHE A 121 -4.30 21.47 -3.35
N GLN A 122 -5.25 22.23 -2.83
CA GLN A 122 -6.20 21.73 -1.85
C GLN A 122 -7.52 22.48 -1.93
N ASP A 123 -8.60 21.81 -1.53
CA ASP A 123 -9.89 22.43 -1.30
C ASP A 123 -10.33 22.20 0.16
N THR A 124 -11.59 22.48 0.48
CA THR A 124 -12.12 22.31 1.83
C THR A 124 -12.04 20.86 2.34
N PHE A 125 -12.07 19.86 1.45
CA PHE A 125 -12.23 18.45 1.81
C PHE A 125 -11.01 17.58 1.49
N SER A 126 -10.23 17.97 0.49
CA SER A 126 -9.22 17.11 -0.13
C SER A 126 -7.88 17.81 -0.29
N LEU A 127 -6.81 17.00 -0.24
CA LEU A 127 -5.47 17.35 -0.70
C LEU A 127 -5.24 16.74 -2.07
N TYR A 128 -4.54 17.46 -2.93
CA TYR A 128 -4.22 17.04 -4.28
C TYR A 128 -2.71 17.09 -4.53
N MET A 129 -2.15 16.01 -5.04
CA MET A 129 -0.79 15.94 -5.55
C MET A 129 -0.83 15.59 -7.04
N ALA A 130 -0.33 16.47 -7.89
CA ALA A 130 -0.21 16.22 -9.32
C ALA A 130 1.12 15.54 -9.60
N LEU A 131 1.05 14.23 -9.85
CA LEU A 131 2.20 13.38 -10.14
C LEU A 131 2.34 13.20 -11.65
N GLU A 132 3.53 12.78 -12.06
CA GLU A 132 3.82 12.35 -13.42
C GLU A 132 2.89 11.22 -13.89
N SER A 133 2.26 11.41 -15.06
CA SER A 133 1.41 10.39 -15.68
C SER A 133 2.29 9.36 -16.40
N CYS A 134 2.17 8.10 -15.99
CA CYS A 134 2.85 6.95 -16.61
C CYS A 134 1.84 6.15 -17.44
N GLU A 135 1.64 6.56 -18.71
CA GLU A 135 0.59 5.99 -19.57
C GLU A 135 0.89 4.56 -20.06
N GLY A 136 2.09 4.02 -19.82
CA GLY A 136 2.42 2.60 -20.06
C GLY A 136 1.81 1.65 -19.03
N GLY A 137 1.20 2.17 -17.96
CA GLY A 137 0.51 1.41 -16.93
C GLY A 137 1.45 0.77 -15.91
N GLU A 138 0.96 -0.24 -15.20
CA GLU A 138 1.74 -0.97 -14.20
C GLU A 138 2.58 -2.08 -14.85
N LEU A 139 3.78 -2.34 -14.33
CA LEU A 139 4.58 -3.50 -14.72
C LEU A 139 3.82 -4.81 -14.43
N PHE A 140 3.00 -4.83 -13.39
CA PHE A 140 2.12 -5.95 -13.05
C PHE A 140 1.24 -6.38 -14.23
N ASP A 141 0.62 -5.42 -14.91
CA ASP A 141 -0.24 -5.69 -16.06
C ASP A 141 0.57 -6.25 -17.24
N GLN A 142 1.80 -5.75 -17.46
CA GLN A 142 2.67 -6.28 -18.51
C GLN A 142 3.06 -7.74 -18.25
N ILE A 143 3.41 -8.08 -17.00
CA ILE A 143 3.70 -9.47 -16.60
C ILE A 143 2.47 -10.34 -16.83
N THR A 144 1.29 -9.87 -16.43
CA THR A 144 0.03 -10.62 -16.54
C THR A 144 -0.38 -10.84 -17.99
N ARG A 145 -0.31 -9.82 -18.85
CA ARG A 145 -0.64 -9.91 -20.28
C ARG A 145 0.30 -10.86 -21.02
N LYS A 146 1.60 -10.83 -20.71
CA LYS A 146 2.60 -11.71 -21.33
C LYS A 146 2.66 -13.09 -20.67
N GLY A 147 2.00 -13.28 -19.53
CA GLY A 147 2.14 -14.44 -18.64
C GLY A 147 3.44 -14.43 -17.84
N ARG A 148 4.57 -14.13 -18.49
CA ARG A 148 5.89 -13.85 -17.90
C ARG A 148 6.71 -13.02 -18.88
N LEU A 149 7.73 -12.34 -18.39
CA LEU A 149 8.71 -11.65 -19.23
C LEU A 149 9.81 -12.62 -19.68
N SER A 150 10.39 -12.34 -20.84
CA SER A 150 11.65 -12.97 -21.22
C SER A 150 12.78 -12.48 -20.32
N GLU A 151 13.89 -13.24 -20.28
CA GLU A 151 15.00 -12.90 -19.39
C GLU A 151 15.63 -11.54 -19.75
N ASP A 152 15.74 -11.21 -21.04
CA ASP A 152 16.29 -9.93 -21.48
C ASP A 152 15.40 -8.75 -21.05
N GLU A 153 14.08 -8.90 -21.12
CA GLU A 153 13.13 -7.88 -20.64
C GLU A 153 13.20 -7.73 -19.12
N ALA A 154 13.22 -8.85 -18.38
CA ALA A 154 13.35 -8.84 -16.93
C ALA A 154 14.69 -8.26 -16.48
N ARG A 155 15.78 -8.53 -17.21
CA ARG A 155 17.12 -7.97 -16.97
C ARG A 155 17.12 -6.45 -17.14
N PHE A 156 16.53 -5.95 -18.22
CA PHE A 156 16.42 -4.51 -18.47
C PHE A 156 15.63 -3.81 -17.36
N TYR A 157 14.43 -4.31 -17.06
CA TYR A 157 13.58 -3.72 -16.02
C TYR A 157 14.20 -3.82 -14.62
N ALA A 158 14.80 -4.97 -14.28
CA ALA A 158 15.52 -5.10 -13.01
C ALA A 158 16.69 -4.11 -12.92
N ALA A 159 17.43 -3.89 -14.01
CA ALA A 159 18.50 -2.89 -14.03
C ALA A 159 17.96 -1.48 -13.76
N GLU A 160 16.83 -1.10 -14.36
CA GLU A 160 16.21 0.21 -14.11
C GLU A 160 15.71 0.36 -12.67
N VAL A 161 15.22 -0.71 -12.05
CA VAL A 161 14.83 -0.70 -10.63
C VAL A 161 16.07 -0.58 -9.74
N VAL A 162 17.15 -1.31 -10.05
CA VAL A 162 18.43 -1.22 -9.31
C VAL A 162 19.01 0.19 -9.37
N ASP A 163 19.02 0.82 -10.54
CA ASP A 163 19.45 2.20 -10.75
C ASP A 163 18.63 3.20 -9.91
N ALA A 164 17.30 3.07 -9.91
CA ALA A 164 16.44 3.94 -9.11
C ALA A 164 16.57 3.68 -7.59
N LEU A 165 16.70 2.42 -7.16
CA LEU A 165 16.86 2.07 -5.76
C LEU A 165 18.22 2.53 -5.20
N GLU A 166 19.30 2.46 -5.99
CA GLU A 166 20.60 3.01 -5.61
C GLU A 166 20.47 4.51 -5.28
N TYR A 167 19.80 5.27 -6.14
CA TYR A 167 19.52 6.68 -5.90
C TYR A 167 18.70 6.89 -4.60
N ILE A 168 17.59 6.17 -4.43
CA ILE A 168 16.71 6.30 -3.25
C ILE A 168 17.48 5.97 -1.96
N HIS A 169 18.28 4.91 -1.96
CA HIS A 169 19.08 4.47 -0.81
C HIS A 169 20.23 5.44 -0.51
N ASN A 170 20.86 6.02 -1.53
CA ASN A 170 21.86 7.08 -1.37
C ASN A 170 21.27 8.36 -0.73
N MET A 171 19.99 8.66 -0.98
CA MET A 171 19.25 9.71 -0.26
C MET A 171 18.89 9.34 1.19
N GLY A 172 19.23 8.12 1.62
CA GLY A 172 18.94 7.57 2.94
C GLY A 172 17.46 7.27 3.16
N LEU A 173 16.77 6.82 2.10
CA LEU A 173 15.36 6.46 2.12
C LEU A 173 15.18 4.96 1.90
N ILE A 174 14.21 4.37 2.60
CA ILE A 174 13.74 3.00 2.36
C ILE A 174 12.31 3.10 1.82
N HIS A 175 12.04 2.54 0.65
CA HIS A 175 10.73 2.65 -0.01
C HIS A 175 9.65 1.83 0.71
N ARG A 176 9.99 0.58 1.09
CA ARG A 176 9.15 -0.40 1.81
C ARG A 176 7.93 -0.96 1.06
N ASP A 177 7.77 -0.66 -0.23
CA ASP A 177 6.63 -1.16 -1.02
C ASP A 177 7.00 -1.34 -2.51
N ILE A 178 8.19 -1.89 -2.75
CA ILE A 178 8.62 -2.26 -4.11
C ILE A 178 7.85 -3.50 -4.53
N LYS A 179 7.12 -3.39 -5.64
CA LYS A 179 6.34 -4.46 -6.26
C LYS A 179 5.93 -4.04 -7.68
N PRO A 180 5.63 -4.97 -8.60
CA PRO A 180 5.20 -4.65 -9.96
C PRO A 180 4.06 -3.63 -10.08
N GLU A 181 3.16 -3.55 -9.10
CA GLU A 181 2.05 -2.58 -9.06
C GLU A 181 2.54 -1.14 -8.82
N ASN A 182 3.64 -0.95 -8.09
CA ASN A 182 4.26 0.35 -7.82
C ASN A 182 5.42 0.69 -8.77
N LEU A 183 5.67 -0.16 -9.76
CA LEU A 183 6.63 0.08 -10.85
C LEU A 183 5.85 0.45 -12.10
N LEU A 184 5.72 1.75 -12.35
CA LEU A 184 4.93 2.28 -13.46
C LEU A 184 5.80 2.41 -14.71
N LEU A 185 5.18 2.26 -15.88
CA LEU A 185 5.83 2.36 -17.17
C LEU A 185 5.44 3.67 -17.85
N THR A 186 6.44 4.41 -18.30
CA THR A 186 6.23 5.58 -19.17
C THR A 186 5.65 5.15 -20.52
N THR A 187 5.17 6.10 -21.32
CA THR A 187 4.71 5.84 -22.71
C THR A 187 5.78 5.16 -23.56
N ASN A 188 7.06 5.44 -23.27
CA ASN A 188 8.21 4.86 -23.98
C ASN A 188 8.68 3.52 -23.38
N GLY A 189 8.07 3.06 -22.29
CA GLY A 189 8.36 1.78 -21.66
C GLY A 189 9.45 1.78 -20.58
N HIS A 190 9.99 2.93 -20.16
CA HIS A 190 10.89 3.00 -19.00
C HIS A 190 10.15 2.92 -17.67
N ILE A 191 10.76 2.29 -16.67
CA ILE A 191 10.23 2.18 -15.30
C ILE A 191 10.43 3.47 -14.50
N LYS A 192 9.37 3.83 -13.77
CA LYS A 192 9.36 4.81 -12.69
C LYS A 192 8.77 4.19 -11.42
N ILE A 193 9.52 4.28 -10.33
CA ILE A 193 9.06 3.89 -8.99
C ILE A 193 8.03 4.93 -8.50
N ALA A 194 6.89 4.44 -8.04
CA ALA A 194 5.77 5.23 -7.51
C ALA A 194 5.36 4.80 -6.09
N ASP A 195 4.46 5.58 -5.48
CA ASP A 195 3.89 5.40 -4.14
C ASP A 195 4.90 5.48 -2.97
N PHE A 196 5.26 6.71 -2.61
CA PHE A 196 6.14 7.01 -1.48
C PHE A 196 5.37 7.19 -0.15
N GLY A 197 4.09 6.80 -0.10
CA GLY A 197 3.26 6.91 1.12
C GLY A 197 3.76 6.05 2.29
N SER A 198 4.60 5.06 1.98
CA SER A 198 5.20 4.12 2.93
C SER A 198 6.69 4.37 3.17
N VAL A 199 7.28 5.43 2.62
CA VAL A 199 8.72 5.67 2.73
C VAL A 199 9.17 5.84 4.19
N LYS A 200 10.40 5.40 4.51
CA LYS A 200 11.04 5.63 5.80
C LYS A 200 12.43 6.25 5.63
N PRO A 201 12.65 7.48 6.12
CA PRO A 201 13.98 8.06 6.22
C PRO A 201 14.84 7.34 7.27
N MET A 202 16.11 7.13 6.95
CA MET A 202 17.13 6.66 7.89
C MET A 202 17.73 7.82 8.69
N GLN A 203 18.45 7.51 9.77
CA GLN A 203 19.08 8.53 10.64
C GLN A 203 20.05 9.43 9.87
N ASN A 204 20.72 8.90 8.86
CA ASN A 204 21.65 9.59 7.97
C ASN A 204 20.97 10.10 6.67
N SER A 205 19.64 10.21 6.63
CA SER A 205 18.94 10.68 5.44
C SER A 205 19.35 12.10 5.08
N GLN A 206 19.57 12.32 3.78
CA GLN A 206 19.84 13.64 3.21
C GLN A 206 18.56 14.48 3.07
N ILE A 207 17.40 13.86 3.25
CA ILE A 207 16.10 14.51 3.20
C ILE A 207 15.92 15.32 4.48
N THR A 208 15.60 16.60 4.33
CA THR A 208 15.25 17.45 5.47
C THR A 208 13.87 17.04 5.97
N VAL A 209 13.82 16.19 7.01
CA VAL A 209 12.57 15.74 7.64
C VAL A 209 12.20 16.68 8.78
N LEU A 210 10.91 16.97 8.94
CA LEU A 210 10.43 17.78 10.07
C LEU A 210 10.51 16.97 11.38
N PRO A 211 10.88 17.60 12.52
CA PRO A 211 11.07 16.92 13.81
C PRO A 211 9.88 16.09 14.29
N ASN A 212 8.66 16.41 13.82
CA ASN A 212 7.41 15.78 14.24
C ASN A 212 6.88 14.74 13.22
N ALA A 213 7.59 14.54 12.10
CA ALA A 213 7.24 13.53 11.09
C ALA A 213 8.02 12.21 11.27
N SER A 214 9.10 12.24 12.08
CA SER A 214 10.00 11.11 12.35
C SER A 214 9.71 10.36 13.66
N SER A 215 8.66 10.74 14.40
CA SER A 215 8.52 10.42 15.82
C SER A 215 7.97 9.02 16.15
N ASP A 216 8.19 8.02 15.30
CA ASP A 216 7.95 6.63 15.69
C ASP A 216 9.17 5.78 15.30
N GLU A 217 10.09 5.64 16.26
CA GLU A 217 11.05 4.52 16.39
C GLU A 217 10.34 3.16 16.60
N LYS A 218 9.08 3.04 16.18
CA LYS A 218 8.34 1.79 16.26
C LYS A 218 8.86 0.83 15.20
N ALA A 219 8.85 -0.45 15.57
CA ALA A 219 9.11 -1.61 14.72
C ALA A 219 8.57 -1.42 13.29
N CYS A 220 9.19 -2.08 12.31
CA CYS A 220 8.69 -2.14 10.93
C CYS A 220 7.17 -2.39 10.93
N THR A 221 6.40 -1.33 10.67
CA THR A 221 4.95 -1.48 10.55
C THR A 221 4.72 -2.19 9.22
N PHE A 222 3.98 -3.28 9.23
CA PHE A 222 3.58 -3.99 8.02
C PHE A 222 2.86 -3.02 7.07
N VAL A 223 3.46 -2.76 5.92
CA VAL A 223 2.84 -2.03 4.82
C VAL A 223 3.19 -2.78 3.54
N GLY A 224 2.20 -3.04 2.68
CA GLY A 224 2.40 -3.74 1.41
C GLY A 224 1.67 -5.08 1.30
N THR A 225 1.88 -5.75 0.17
CA THR A 225 1.31 -7.07 -0.14
C THR A 225 2.17 -8.17 0.50
N ALA A 226 1.56 -9.10 1.25
CA ALA A 226 2.25 -10.13 2.04
C ALA A 226 3.39 -10.88 1.30
N ALA A 227 3.23 -11.07 -0.02
CA ALA A 227 4.17 -11.75 -0.90
C ALA A 227 5.57 -11.10 -1.03
N TYR A 228 5.69 -9.79 -0.79
CA TYR A 228 6.96 -9.05 -0.93
C TYR A 228 7.56 -8.66 0.41
N VAL A 229 6.94 -9.07 1.52
CA VAL A 229 7.37 -8.69 2.85
C VAL A 229 8.59 -9.51 3.24
N PRO A 230 9.69 -8.87 3.63
CA PRO A 230 10.90 -9.57 4.04
C PRO A 230 10.78 -10.13 5.46
N PRO A 231 11.52 -11.20 5.80
CA PRO A 231 11.38 -11.93 7.06
C PRO A 231 11.61 -11.07 8.30
N GLU A 232 12.52 -10.10 8.24
CA GLU A 232 12.83 -9.21 9.37
C GLU A 232 11.66 -8.27 9.75
N VAL A 233 10.75 -7.96 8.81
CA VAL A 233 9.51 -7.21 9.12
C VAL A 233 8.56 -8.07 9.96
N LEU A 234 8.48 -9.37 9.69
CA LEU A 234 7.64 -10.31 10.45
C LEU A 234 8.15 -10.46 11.89
N ASN A 235 9.45 -10.32 12.09
CA ASN A 235 10.10 -10.38 13.40
C ASN A 235 10.19 -9.01 14.10
N SER A 236 9.49 -7.98 13.59
CA SER A 236 9.51 -6.62 14.17
C SER A 236 10.90 -5.98 14.24
N SER A 237 11.84 -6.40 13.39
CA SER A 237 13.17 -5.80 13.32
C SER A 237 13.12 -4.41 12.65
N PRO A 238 14.13 -3.56 12.86
CA PRO A 238 14.22 -2.27 12.18
C PRO A 238 14.28 -2.42 10.65
N ALA A 239 13.67 -1.46 9.95
CA ALA A 239 13.80 -1.35 8.50
C ALA A 239 15.26 -1.04 8.12
N THR A 240 15.74 -1.67 7.06
CA THR A 240 17.03 -1.49 6.43
C THR A 240 16.84 -1.36 4.91
N PHE A 241 17.88 -0.96 4.18
CA PHE A 241 17.88 -1.01 2.72
C PHE A 241 17.65 -2.43 2.17
N GLY A 242 18.00 -3.46 2.96
CA GLY A 242 17.72 -4.85 2.64
C GLY A 242 16.24 -5.14 2.38
N ASN A 243 15.31 -4.38 2.98
CA ASN A 243 13.88 -4.58 2.76
C ASN A 243 13.49 -4.40 1.27
N ASP A 244 14.00 -3.36 0.63
CA ASP A 244 13.72 -3.08 -0.79
C ASP A 244 14.43 -4.08 -1.71
N LEU A 245 15.62 -4.57 -1.31
CA LEU A 245 16.38 -5.57 -2.06
C LEU A 245 15.72 -6.95 -2.05
N TRP A 246 15.11 -7.35 -0.93
CA TRP A 246 14.26 -8.54 -0.89
C TRP A 246 13.07 -8.40 -1.85
N ALA A 247 12.39 -7.24 -1.79
CA ALA A 247 11.26 -6.96 -2.65
C ALA A 247 11.65 -6.91 -4.14
N LEU A 248 12.86 -6.44 -4.47
CA LEU A 248 13.46 -6.57 -5.81
C LEU A 248 13.64 -8.04 -6.21
N GLY A 249 14.13 -8.90 -5.31
CA GLY A 249 14.22 -10.35 -5.54
C GLY A 249 12.87 -10.99 -5.85
N CYS A 250 11.84 -10.66 -5.08
CA CYS A 250 10.46 -11.11 -5.34
C CYS A 250 9.93 -10.60 -6.69
N THR A 251 10.18 -9.32 -6.99
CA THR A 251 9.77 -8.68 -8.25
C THR A 251 10.44 -9.35 -9.46
N LEU A 252 11.75 -9.61 -9.39
CA LEU A 252 12.50 -10.29 -10.44
C LEU A 252 12.00 -11.72 -10.67
N TYR A 253 11.78 -12.48 -9.59
CA TYR A 253 11.19 -13.81 -9.69
C TYR A 253 9.81 -13.76 -10.39
N GLN A 254 8.98 -12.78 -10.05
CA GLN A 254 7.65 -12.64 -10.64
C GLN A 254 7.70 -12.19 -12.09
N MET A 255 8.62 -11.32 -12.48
CA MET A 255 8.87 -11.01 -13.89
C MET A 255 9.17 -12.27 -14.69
N LEU A 256 10.04 -13.14 -14.17
CA LEU A 256 10.51 -14.34 -14.88
C LEU A 256 9.52 -15.51 -14.86
N SER A 257 8.66 -15.61 -13.83
CA SER A 257 7.75 -16.76 -13.66
C SER A 257 6.26 -16.44 -13.79
N GLY A 258 5.88 -15.16 -13.81
CA GLY A 258 4.50 -14.70 -13.79
C GLY A 258 3.83 -14.71 -12.41
N THR A 259 4.47 -15.27 -11.38
CA THR A 259 3.88 -15.37 -10.04
C THR A 259 4.90 -15.07 -8.94
N SER A 260 4.44 -14.64 -7.76
CA SER A 260 5.32 -14.41 -6.60
C SER A 260 6.09 -15.69 -6.20
N PRO A 261 7.34 -15.58 -5.70
CA PRO A 261 8.07 -16.72 -5.13
C PRO A 261 7.37 -17.29 -3.88
N PHE A 262 6.69 -16.45 -3.12
CA PHE A 262 5.91 -16.83 -1.95
C PHE A 262 4.43 -16.61 -2.26
N LYS A 263 3.72 -17.71 -2.50
CA LYS A 263 2.28 -17.72 -2.74
C LYS A 263 1.66 -18.92 -2.04
N ASP A 264 0.52 -18.69 -1.42
CA ASP A 264 -0.27 -19.73 -0.76
C ASP A 264 -1.70 -19.25 -0.57
N ALA A 265 -2.56 -20.10 -0.01
CA ALA A 265 -3.97 -19.79 0.21
C ALA A 265 -4.14 -18.62 1.19
N SER A 266 -3.33 -18.54 2.26
CA SER A 266 -3.44 -17.50 3.29
C SER A 266 -2.15 -16.69 3.43
N GLU A 267 -2.26 -15.46 3.93
CA GLU A 267 -1.10 -14.63 4.28
C GLU A 267 -0.21 -15.32 5.32
N TRP A 268 -0.82 -16.02 6.30
CA TRP A 268 -0.07 -16.79 7.29
C TRP A 268 0.80 -17.87 6.65
N LEU A 269 0.27 -18.63 5.68
CA LEU A 269 1.04 -19.64 4.95
C LEU A 269 2.14 -19.00 4.11
N ILE A 270 1.86 -17.87 3.47
CA ILE A 270 2.87 -17.07 2.75
C ILE A 270 4.01 -16.69 3.70
N PHE A 271 3.70 -16.21 4.91
CA PHE A 271 4.69 -15.85 5.92
C PHE A 271 5.50 -17.05 6.40
N GLN A 272 4.89 -18.22 6.58
CA GLN A 272 5.63 -19.44 6.91
C GLN A 272 6.65 -19.79 5.82
N ARG A 273 6.27 -19.65 4.54
CA ARG A 273 7.18 -19.88 3.42
C ARG A 273 8.30 -18.84 3.35
N ILE A 274 8.02 -17.58 3.65
CA ILE A 274 9.02 -16.50 3.74
C ILE A 274 10.05 -16.82 4.82
N ILE A 275 9.59 -17.15 6.04
CA ILE A 275 10.46 -17.49 7.17
C ILE A 275 11.31 -18.72 6.87
N ALA A 276 10.73 -19.73 6.22
CA ALA A 276 11.43 -20.94 5.82
C ALA A 276 12.31 -20.77 4.57
N ARG A 277 12.23 -19.63 3.86
CA ARG A 277 12.83 -19.40 2.53
C ARG A 277 12.49 -20.54 1.54
N ASP A 278 11.25 -21.03 1.55
CA ASP A 278 10.78 -22.11 0.65
C ASP A 278 10.47 -21.57 -0.77
N ILE A 279 11.55 -21.31 -1.51
CA ILE A 279 11.53 -20.84 -2.90
C ILE A 279 11.63 -22.04 -3.84
N ARG A 280 10.78 -22.09 -4.85
CA ARG A 280 10.80 -23.15 -5.87
C ARG A 280 11.06 -22.56 -7.24
N PHE A 281 12.28 -22.71 -7.73
CA PHE A 281 12.65 -22.19 -9.05
C PHE A 281 12.13 -23.07 -10.18
N PRO A 282 11.46 -22.50 -11.20
CA PRO A 282 11.13 -23.23 -12.41
C PRO A 282 12.39 -23.69 -13.17
N ASN A 283 12.30 -24.82 -13.87
CA ASN A 283 13.42 -25.42 -14.61
C ASN A 283 13.97 -24.50 -15.72
N TYR A 284 13.13 -23.60 -16.25
CA TYR A 284 13.50 -22.67 -17.32
C TYR A 284 14.23 -21.40 -16.85
N PHE A 285 14.44 -21.21 -15.54
CA PHE A 285 15.31 -20.12 -15.06
C PHE A 285 16.77 -20.44 -15.39
N SER A 286 17.52 -19.45 -15.87
CA SER A 286 18.97 -19.53 -15.99
C SER A 286 19.64 -19.68 -14.62
N GLU A 287 20.88 -20.17 -14.61
CA GLU A 287 21.68 -20.27 -13.38
C GLU A 287 21.94 -18.88 -12.80
N GLU A 288 22.19 -17.89 -13.65
CA GLU A 288 22.42 -16.50 -13.26
C GLU A 288 21.18 -15.86 -12.63
N ALA A 289 19.98 -16.10 -13.17
CA ALA A 289 18.75 -15.59 -12.58
C ALA A 289 18.47 -16.24 -11.22
N ARG A 290 18.69 -17.56 -11.10
CA ARG A 290 18.54 -18.28 -9.83
C ARG A 290 19.53 -17.76 -8.79
N ASP A 291 20.80 -17.60 -9.13
CA ASP A 291 21.84 -17.11 -8.22
C ASP A 291 21.52 -15.69 -7.72
N LEU A 292 21.11 -14.78 -8.61
CA LEU A 292 20.75 -13.42 -8.21
C LEU A 292 19.56 -13.39 -7.25
N ILE A 293 18.48 -14.10 -7.61
CA ILE A 293 17.26 -14.12 -6.79
C ILE A 293 17.54 -14.78 -5.44
N ASP A 294 18.30 -15.88 -5.43
CA ASP A 294 18.67 -16.54 -4.18
C ASP A 294 19.40 -15.57 -3.26
N ARG A 295 20.44 -14.87 -3.75
CA ARG A 295 21.20 -13.88 -2.97
C ARG A 295 20.37 -12.69 -2.50
N LEU A 296 19.44 -12.18 -3.32
CA LEU A 296 18.52 -11.10 -2.91
C LEU A 296 17.52 -11.56 -1.85
N LEU A 297 17.12 -12.83 -1.88
CA LEU A 297 16.20 -13.44 -0.92
C LEU A 297 16.94 -14.12 0.24
N ASP A 298 18.11 -13.62 0.64
CA ASP A 298 18.78 -14.04 1.88
C ASP A 298 17.97 -13.59 3.11
N LEU A 299 17.90 -14.46 4.12
CA LEU A 299 17.21 -14.17 5.39
C LEU A 299 17.93 -13.07 6.18
N ASP A 300 19.25 -12.96 6.02
CA ASP A 300 20.05 -11.89 6.59
C ASP A 300 20.03 -10.67 5.66
N PRO A 301 19.39 -9.54 6.04
CA PRO A 301 19.30 -8.37 5.18
C PRO A 301 20.65 -7.76 4.83
N SER A 302 21.69 -7.97 5.63
CA SER A 302 23.04 -7.43 5.39
C SER A 302 23.82 -8.18 4.31
N LYS A 303 23.43 -9.43 4.02
CA LYS A 303 24.04 -10.28 2.99
C LYS A 303 23.45 -10.07 1.61
N ARG A 304 22.31 -9.38 1.52
CA ARG A 304 21.66 -9.08 0.24
C ARG A 304 22.57 -8.16 -0.59
N PRO A 305 22.87 -8.49 -1.86
CA PRO A 305 23.70 -7.64 -2.70
C PRO A 305 23.04 -6.27 -2.85
N GLY A 306 23.80 -5.19 -2.61
CA GLY A 306 23.26 -3.83 -2.47
C GLY A 306 23.26 -3.29 -1.04
N ALA A 307 23.14 -4.14 -0.02
CA ALA A 307 23.10 -3.72 1.40
C ALA A 307 24.45 -3.87 2.14
N GLY A 308 25.35 -4.69 1.62
CA GLY A 308 26.67 -4.91 2.21
C GLY A 308 27.66 -3.75 2.00
N PRO A 309 28.91 -3.85 2.50
CA PRO A 309 29.92 -2.79 2.41
C PRO A 309 30.22 -2.33 0.99
N ASP A 310 30.17 -3.24 0.02
CA ASP A 310 30.41 -2.95 -1.40
C ASP A 310 29.17 -2.39 -2.13
N GLY A 311 28.04 -2.31 -1.41
CA GLY A 311 26.80 -1.68 -1.86
C GLY A 311 26.29 -2.17 -3.21
N TYR A 312 25.81 -1.23 -4.02
CA TYR A 312 25.22 -1.48 -5.34
C TYR A 312 26.24 -1.91 -6.40
N ALA A 313 27.54 -1.66 -6.21
CA ALA A 313 28.56 -2.08 -7.17
C ALA A 313 28.57 -3.61 -7.33
N MET A 314 28.51 -4.35 -6.22
CA MET A 314 28.42 -5.81 -6.25
C MET A 314 27.13 -6.33 -6.91
N LEU A 315 26.01 -5.63 -6.68
CA LEU A 315 24.74 -5.98 -7.33
C LEU A 315 24.81 -5.78 -8.85
N LYS A 316 25.36 -4.64 -9.30
CA LYS A 316 25.51 -4.29 -10.71
C LYS A 316 26.51 -5.16 -11.47
N MET A 317 27.51 -5.71 -10.77
CA MET A 317 28.50 -6.63 -11.32
C MET A 317 28.01 -8.08 -11.44
N HIS A 318 26.82 -8.40 -10.93
CA HIS A 318 26.30 -9.76 -10.96
C HIS A 318 26.16 -10.27 -12.42
N PRO A 319 26.53 -11.53 -12.73
CA PRO A 319 26.48 -12.08 -14.10
C PRO A 319 25.13 -11.94 -14.81
N PHE A 320 24.03 -11.96 -14.06
CA PHE A 320 22.69 -11.70 -14.59
C PHE A 320 22.57 -10.37 -15.34
N PHE A 321 23.30 -9.32 -14.93
CA PHE A 321 23.31 -8.01 -15.58
C PHE A 321 24.38 -7.86 -16.66
N ARG A 322 25.00 -8.96 -17.12
CA ARG A 322 25.98 -8.91 -18.21
C ARG A 322 25.38 -8.23 -19.45
N GLY A 323 26.10 -7.25 -19.99
CA GLY A 323 25.68 -6.48 -21.16
C GLY A 323 24.86 -5.22 -20.85
N ILE A 324 24.52 -4.97 -19.58
CA ILE A 324 23.91 -3.70 -19.18
C ILE A 324 24.98 -2.60 -19.10
N ASP A 325 24.82 -1.55 -19.91
CA ASP A 325 25.52 -0.29 -19.71
C ASP A 325 24.72 0.62 -18.77
N TRP A 326 25.14 0.64 -17.50
CA TRP A 326 24.48 1.40 -16.44
C TRP A 326 24.52 2.92 -16.67
N SER A 327 25.50 3.44 -17.41
CA SER A 327 25.66 4.88 -17.62
C SER A 327 24.68 5.45 -18.64
N SER A 328 24.28 4.62 -19.61
CA SER A 328 23.35 4.98 -20.68
C SER A 328 21.99 4.28 -20.56
N LEU A 329 21.75 3.51 -19.48
CA LEU A 329 20.56 2.67 -19.30
C LEU A 329 19.24 3.41 -19.57
N ARG A 330 19.11 4.65 -19.08
CA ARG A 330 17.92 5.50 -19.25
C ARG A 330 17.75 6.09 -20.65
N ALA A 331 18.76 5.97 -21.51
CA ALA A 331 18.74 6.38 -22.91
C ALA A 331 18.59 5.20 -23.88
N GLN A 332 18.71 3.96 -23.40
CA GLN A 332 18.53 2.75 -24.21
C GLN A 332 17.05 2.53 -24.52
N THR A 333 16.76 1.83 -25.63
CA THR A 333 15.39 1.47 -26.00
C THR A 333 14.83 0.40 -25.07
N PRO A 334 13.73 0.65 -24.35
CA PRO A 334 13.12 -0.34 -23.48
C PRO A 334 12.47 -1.51 -24.24
N PRO A 335 12.17 -2.62 -23.54
CA PRO A 335 11.28 -3.66 -24.03
C PRO A 335 9.97 -3.14 -24.61
N LYS A 336 9.52 -3.75 -25.71
CA LYS A 336 8.20 -3.43 -26.28
C LYS A 336 7.08 -3.82 -25.32
N LEU A 337 6.22 -2.86 -25.02
CA LEU A 337 5.02 -3.09 -24.22
C LEU A 337 4.04 -4.01 -24.97
N ALA A 338 3.35 -4.89 -24.23
CA ALA A 338 2.24 -5.63 -24.80
C ALA A 338 1.08 -4.67 -25.11
N LEU A 339 0.50 -4.80 -26.30
CA LEU A 339 -0.67 -4.02 -26.71
C LEU A 339 -1.89 -4.41 -25.86
N GLU A 340 -2.73 -3.43 -25.54
CA GLU A 340 -4.05 -3.70 -24.98
C GLU A 340 -4.90 -4.38 -26.07
N THR A 341 -5.19 -5.68 -25.90
CA THR A 341 -6.18 -6.39 -26.73
C THR A 341 -7.56 -5.80 -26.44
N GLY A 342 -7.98 -4.81 -27.25
CA GLY A 342 -9.32 -4.19 -27.15
C GLY A 342 -9.42 -2.75 -27.66
N ALA A 343 -8.31 -2.03 -27.83
CA ALA A 343 -8.35 -0.69 -28.44
C ALA A 343 -8.36 -0.80 -29.97
N GLN A 344 -9.48 -1.27 -30.54
CA GLN A 344 -9.82 -0.79 -31.87
C GLN A 344 -10.08 0.71 -31.76
N SER A 345 -9.41 1.45 -32.63
CA SER A 345 -9.62 2.87 -32.91
C SER A 345 -11.11 3.22 -33.00
N SER A 346 -11.66 3.77 -31.92
CA SER A 346 -12.88 4.57 -31.95
C SER A 346 -12.49 6.02 -31.64
N ASP A 347 -11.81 6.66 -32.59
CA ASP A 347 -11.99 8.10 -32.79
C ASP A 347 -13.44 8.28 -33.26
N GLY A 348 -14.34 8.57 -32.33
CA GLY A 348 -15.76 8.75 -32.62
C GLY A 348 -16.60 8.81 -31.35
N ASP A 349 -16.82 10.04 -30.88
CA ASP A 349 -17.97 10.52 -30.10
C ASP A 349 -18.57 9.57 -29.05
N ASP A 350 -18.09 9.70 -27.80
CA ASP A 350 -18.85 9.27 -26.61
C ASP A 350 -19.24 10.50 -25.77
N TYR A 351 -20.12 11.31 -26.35
CA TYR A 351 -20.83 12.41 -25.69
C TYR A 351 -22.12 11.84 -25.05
N ASN A 352 -22.03 11.20 -23.88
CA ASN A 352 -23.05 11.24 -22.80
C ASN A 352 -22.74 10.20 -21.71
N ASP A 353 -22.11 10.64 -20.62
CA ASP A 353 -22.65 10.38 -19.27
C ASP A 353 -22.04 11.39 -18.28
N SER A 354 -22.38 12.66 -18.47
CA SER A 354 -22.00 13.75 -17.56
C SER A 354 -23.16 14.09 -16.63
N SER A 355 -23.20 13.41 -15.49
CA SER A 355 -23.83 13.93 -14.27
C SER A 355 -23.15 13.36 -13.04
N TRP A 356 -21.91 13.77 -12.79
CA TRP A 356 -21.28 13.60 -11.48
C TRP A 356 -21.08 14.96 -10.82
N ASN A 357 -21.86 15.21 -9.77
CA ASN A 357 -21.82 16.43 -8.97
C ASN A 357 -20.85 16.20 -7.78
N PRO A 358 -19.81 17.02 -7.56
CA PRO A 358 -18.75 16.72 -6.57
C PRO A 358 -19.16 16.94 -5.11
N THR A 359 -20.42 17.27 -4.84
CA THR A 359 -20.92 17.51 -3.48
C THR A 359 -21.65 16.28 -2.96
N HIS A 360 -21.14 15.70 -1.87
CA HIS A 360 -21.71 14.60 -1.07
C HIS A 360 -21.35 13.17 -1.49
N ILE A 361 -20.24 12.64 -0.93
CA ILE A 361 -20.12 11.19 -0.70
C ILE A 361 -20.98 10.85 0.51
N GLY A 362 -22.18 10.37 0.25
CA GLY A 362 -23.07 9.81 1.25
C GLY A 362 -24.53 9.83 0.79
N ASP A 363 -24.93 8.82 0.01
CA ASP A 363 -26.08 7.99 0.37
C ASP A 363 -26.17 6.76 -0.55
N GLY A 364 -26.66 5.65 0.00
CA GLY A 364 -26.91 4.42 -0.76
C GLY A 364 -28.39 4.31 -1.13
N SER A 365 -28.68 3.77 -2.31
CA SER A 365 -29.92 3.01 -2.49
C SER A 365 -29.80 2.01 -3.63
N ALA A 366 -29.99 0.75 -3.26
CA ALA A 366 -30.18 -0.38 -4.14
C ALA A 366 -31.55 -0.27 -4.84
N ARG A 367 -31.60 -0.63 -6.12
CA ARG A 367 -32.83 -1.11 -6.76
C ARG A 367 -32.55 -2.48 -7.37
N GLN A 368 -33.34 -3.45 -6.91
CA GLN A 368 -33.42 -4.82 -7.41
C GLN A 368 -34.22 -4.86 -8.72
N SER A 369 -33.84 -5.77 -9.61
CA SER A 369 -34.76 -6.43 -10.52
C SER A 369 -34.26 -7.85 -10.82
N ASP A 370 -35.11 -8.83 -10.52
CA ASP A 370 -34.91 -10.27 -10.67
C ASP A 370 -34.97 -10.73 -12.14
N GLY A 371 -34.24 -11.81 -12.46
CA GLY A 371 -34.29 -12.51 -13.75
C GLY A 371 -33.58 -13.87 -13.71
N ILE A 372 -34.33 -14.94 -13.98
CA ILE A 372 -34.09 -16.37 -13.70
C ILE A 372 -33.27 -17.12 -14.80
N VAL A 373 -32.30 -17.94 -14.34
CA VAL A 373 -31.79 -19.27 -14.80
C VAL A 373 -31.06 -19.45 -16.16
N SER A 374 -29.81 -19.93 -16.13
CA SER A 374 -29.42 -21.31 -16.49
C SER A 374 -27.92 -21.58 -16.33
N SER A 375 -27.59 -22.87 -16.19
CA SER A 375 -26.43 -23.48 -15.54
C SER A 375 -25.27 -23.85 -16.48
N SER A 376 -24.03 -23.68 -16.02
CA SER A 376 -22.89 -24.54 -16.44
C SER A 376 -21.74 -24.55 -15.41
N SER A 377 -21.43 -25.78 -14.97
CA SER A 377 -20.16 -26.33 -14.47
C SER A 377 -19.33 -25.58 -13.41
N SER A 378 -19.41 -26.15 -12.21
CA SER A 378 -18.55 -26.07 -11.04
C SER A 378 -17.07 -26.37 -11.29
N ALA A 379 -16.17 -25.47 -10.85
CA ALA A 379 -14.99 -25.75 -10.02
C ALA A 379 -14.11 -24.49 -9.86
N GLU A 380 -14.45 -23.52 -8.99
CA GLU A 380 -13.49 -22.44 -8.66
C GLU A 380 -13.76 -21.59 -7.39
N SER A 381 -14.73 -21.95 -6.55
CA SER A 381 -15.18 -21.02 -5.48
C SER A 381 -14.45 -21.15 -4.12
N SER A 382 -13.51 -22.08 -3.94
CA SER A 382 -12.87 -22.30 -2.62
C SER A 382 -11.66 -21.38 -2.34
N GLY A 383 -11.06 -20.78 -3.36
CA GLY A 383 -9.84 -19.96 -3.22
C GLY A 383 -10.05 -18.52 -2.73
N HIS A 384 -11.28 -18.01 -2.75
CA HIS A 384 -11.56 -16.59 -2.46
C HIS A 384 -11.78 -16.25 -0.98
N ILE A 385 -12.00 -17.23 -0.10
CA ILE A 385 -12.33 -16.97 1.32
C ILE A 385 -11.08 -16.61 2.13
N THR A 386 -9.91 -17.06 1.69
CA THR A 386 -8.67 -17.01 2.46
C THR A 386 -7.93 -15.65 2.37
N ARG A 387 -8.38 -14.75 1.48
CA ARG A 387 -7.70 -13.50 1.11
C ARG A 387 -8.07 -12.27 1.97
N LEU A 388 -8.65 -12.48 3.15
CA LEU A 388 -9.45 -11.44 3.80
C LEU A 388 -9.16 -11.20 5.30
N ALA A 389 -8.10 -11.81 5.85
CA ALA A 389 -7.65 -11.53 7.21
C ALA A 389 -6.75 -10.28 7.28
N SER A 390 -7.35 -9.08 7.27
CA SER A 390 -6.59 -7.84 7.50
C SER A 390 -5.95 -7.81 8.90
N ILE A 391 -4.62 -7.64 8.95
CA ILE A 391 -3.72 -6.91 9.90
C ILE A 391 -3.88 -7.12 11.43
N ASP A 392 -5.05 -7.42 11.96
CA ASP A 392 -5.25 -7.63 13.40
C ASP A 392 -4.83 -9.05 13.86
N SER A 393 -4.43 -9.94 12.93
CA SER A 393 -4.12 -11.35 13.22
C SER A 393 -2.69 -11.63 13.67
N PHE A 394 -1.86 -10.60 13.76
CA PHE A 394 -0.43 -10.76 14.01
C PHE A 394 0.04 -10.41 15.44
N ASP A 395 -0.88 -10.04 16.33
CA ASP A 395 -0.48 -9.80 17.72
C ASP A 395 -0.24 -11.15 18.43
N SER A 396 1.02 -11.49 18.68
CA SER A 396 1.44 -12.75 19.33
C SER A 396 0.73 -12.97 20.67
N LYS A 397 0.27 -11.91 21.32
CA LYS A 397 -0.50 -11.96 22.57
C LYS A 397 -1.84 -12.70 22.46
N TRP A 398 -2.40 -12.90 21.27
CA TRP A 398 -3.66 -13.63 21.11
C TRP A 398 -3.46 -15.15 20.99
N GLN A 399 -2.24 -15.60 20.66
CA GLN A 399 -1.89 -17.03 20.56
C GLN A 399 -2.15 -17.78 21.88
N GLN A 400 -2.03 -17.10 23.02
CA GLN A 400 -2.30 -17.69 24.34
C GLN A 400 -3.76 -18.15 24.54
N PHE A 401 -4.68 -17.75 23.65
CA PHE A 401 -6.09 -18.15 23.71
C PHE A 401 -6.45 -19.26 22.71
N LEU A 402 -5.48 -19.74 21.94
CA LEU A 402 -5.65 -20.78 20.92
C LEU A 402 -5.12 -22.12 21.44
N ASP A 403 -5.76 -23.21 21.03
CA ASP A 403 -5.27 -24.56 21.29
C ASP A 403 -4.04 -24.85 20.37
N PRO A 404 -3.12 -25.76 20.75
CA PRO A 404 -1.98 -26.11 19.90
C PRO A 404 -2.43 -26.52 18.48
N GLY A 405 -1.86 -25.87 17.47
CA GLY A 405 -2.20 -26.09 16.05
C GLY A 405 -3.49 -25.41 15.56
N GLU A 406 -4.18 -24.63 16.42
CA GLU A 406 -5.33 -23.79 16.03
C GLU A 406 -4.85 -22.45 15.47
N SER A 407 -5.39 -22.04 14.32
CA SER A 407 -5.01 -20.79 13.65
C SER A 407 -6.17 -19.79 13.60
N VAL A 408 -5.85 -18.50 13.54
CA VAL A 408 -6.87 -17.43 13.44
C VAL A 408 -7.24 -17.21 11.98
N LEU A 409 -8.52 -17.36 11.65
CA LEU A 409 -9.07 -17.05 10.32
C LEU A 409 -9.51 -15.59 10.19
N MET A 410 -10.07 -15.02 11.24
CA MET A 410 -10.54 -13.63 11.21
C MET A 410 -10.49 -13.01 12.59
N ILE A 411 -10.07 -11.76 12.66
CA ILE A 411 -9.94 -11.05 13.92
C ILE A 411 -10.19 -9.56 13.72
N SER A 412 -10.93 -8.98 14.67
CA SER A 412 -11.31 -7.57 14.62
C SER A 412 -11.56 -7.03 16.03
N MET A 413 -11.14 -5.79 16.26
CA MET A 413 -11.64 -5.03 17.40
C MET A 413 -13.07 -4.57 17.11
N VAL A 414 -14.05 -5.12 17.83
CA VAL A 414 -15.48 -4.83 17.64
C VAL A 414 -16.11 -4.27 18.90
N LYS A 415 -17.23 -3.56 18.76
CA LYS A 415 -18.07 -3.21 19.89
C LYS A 415 -19.12 -4.30 20.08
N LYS A 416 -19.08 -5.00 21.20
CA LYS A 416 -20.16 -5.87 21.64
C LYS A 416 -21.27 -5.01 22.23
N LEU A 417 -22.44 -5.04 21.61
CA LEU A 417 -23.61 -4.27 22.00
C LEU A 417 -24.39 -5.04 23.08
N GLN A 418 -24.69 -4.37 24.20
CA GLN A 418 -25.54 -4.86 25.28
C GLN A 418 -26.75 -3.92 25.43
N LYS A 419 -27.80 -4.36 26.15
CA LYS A 419 -29.07 -3.62 26.28
C LYS A 419 -28.92 -2.15 26.71
N LEU A 420 -27.89 -1.81 27.49
CA LEU A 420 -27.68 -0.46 28.05
C LEU A 420 -26.27 0.11 27.83
N SER A 421 -25.35 -0.64 27.21
CA SER A 421 -23.97 -0.18 26.98
C SER A 421 -23.30 -0.96 25.85
N SER A 422 -22.19 -0.45 25.35
CA SER A 422 -21.31 -1.20 24.44
C SER A 422 -19.93 -1.36 25.05
N LYS A 423 -19.29 -2.51 24.80
CA LYS A 423 -17.92 -2.77 25.24
C LYS A 423 -17.05 -3.14 24.06
N LYS A 424 -15.85 -2.55 23.98
CA LYS A 424 -14.84 -2.95 23.00
C LYS A 424 -14.30 -4.33 23.37
N VAL A 425 -14.28 -5.24 22.42
CA VAL A 425 -13.75 -6.59 22.56
C VAL A 425 -12.93 -6.94 21.32
N GLN A 426 -11.89 -7.75 21.51
CA GLN A 426 -11.22 -8.42 20.40
C GLN A 426 -12.03 -9.65 20.04
N LEU A 427 -12.62 -9.70 18.84
CA LEU A 427 -13.32 -10.87 18.32
C LEU A 427 -12.35 -11.68 17.47
N ILE A 428 -12.23 -12.98 17.73
CA ILE A 428 -11.26 -13.90 17.14
C ILE A 428 -12.01 -15.13 16.66
N LEU A 429 -11.96 -15.41 15.36
CA LEU A 429 -12.45 -16.61 14.71
C LEU A 429 -11.28 -17.49 14.32
N THR A 430 -11.36 -18.76 14.66
CA THR A 430 -10.31 -19.73 14.40
C THR A 430 -10.65 -20.61 13.19
N ASP A 431 -9.70 -21.45 12.78
CA ASP A 431 -9.88 -22.50 11.78
C ASP A 431 -10.75 -23.67 12.28
N LYS A 432 -10.87 -23.83 13.60
CA LYS A 432 -11.91 -24.64 14.25
C LYS A 432 -13.24 -23.85 14.33
N PRO A 433 -14.40 -24.52 14.48
CA PRO A 433 -15.71 -23.88 14.62
C PRO A 433 -15.88 -23.23 16.02
N LYS A 434 -15.03 -22.24 16.28
CA LYS A 434 -14.83 -21.56 17.56
C LYS A 434 -14.60 -20.08 17.30
N LEU A 435 -15.34 -19.27 18.05
CA LEU A 435 -15.25 -17.81 18.08
C LEU A 435 -15.02 -17.36 19.51
N ILE A 436 -13.98 -16.59 19.76
CA ILE A 436 -13.58 -16.10 21.07
C ILE A 436 -13.73 -14.59 21.08
N TYR A 437 -14.26 -14.02 22.16
CA TYR A 437 -14.16 -12.57 22.37
C TYR A 437 -13.44 -12.24 23.68
N VAL A 438 -12.36 -11.48 23.56
CA VAL A 438 -11.40 -11.18 24.62
C VAL A 438 -11.51 -9.70 25.01
N ASP A 439 -11.32 -9.40 26.29
CA ASP A 439 -11.11 -8.03 26.75
C ASP A 439 -9.66 -7.63 26.45
N PRO A 440 -9.44 -6.71 25.50
CA PRO A 440 -8.11 -6.45 24.98
C PRO A 440 -7.21 -5.72 25.98
N SER A 441 -7.78 -5.05 26.97
CA SER A 441 -7.02 -4.34 27.99
C SER A 441 -6.57 -5.25 29.13
N LYS A 442 -7.36 -6.29 29.42
CA LYS A 442 -7.08 -7.24 30.52
C LYS A 442 -6.49 -8.56 30.05
N LEU A 443 -6.50 -8.84 28.75
CA LEU A 443 -6.13 -10.13 28.16
C LEU A 443 -6.87 -11.30 28.82
N VAL A 444 -8.18 -11.14 29.01
CA VAL A 444 -9.05 -12.18 29.59
C VAL A 444 -10.18 -12.51 28.63
N VAL A 445 -10.41 -13.81 28.40
CA VAL A 445 -11.54 -14.31 27.61
C VAL A 445 -12.84 -13.93 28.31
N LYS A 446 -13.69 -13.16 27.62
CA LYS A 446 -15.03 -12.80 28.12
C LYS A 446 -16.10 -13.80 27.68
N GLY A 447 -15.76 -14.68 26.75
CA GLY A 447 -16.54 -15.85 26.40
C GLY A 447 -16.16 -16.38 25.03
N ASN A 448 -16.70 -17.55 24.73
CA ASN A 448 -16.56 -18.21 23.46
C ASN A 448 -17.94 -18.65 22.91
N ILE A 449 -17.94 -18.97 21.64
CA ILE A 449 -19.01 -19.62 20.92
C ILE A 449 -18.35 -20.78 20.20
N ILE A 450 -18.81 -21.99 20.46
CA ILE A 450 -18.36 -23.21 19.79
C ILE A 450 -19.61 -23.78 19.14
N TRP A 451 -19.50 -24.22 17.88
CA TRP A 451 -20.60 -24.83 17.14
C TRP A 451 -20.13 -26.11 16.45
N SER A 452 -21.08 -26.93 16.02
CA SER A 452 -20.83 -28.10 15.18
C SER A 452 -21.14 -27.79 13.71
N ASN A 453 -20.99 -28.77 12.83
CA ASN A 453 -21.37 -28.67 11.42
C ASN A 453 -22.90 -28.60 11.20
N ASN A 454 -23.70 -28.55 12.27
CA ASN A 454 -25.13 -28.35 12.19
C ASN A 454 -25.46 -26.86 12.00
N SER A 455 -26.12 -26.53 10.88
CA SER A 455 -26.56 -25.16 10.56
C SER A 455 -27.54 -24.57 11.57
N ASN A 456 -28.16 -25.39 12.44
CA ASN A 456 -29.06 -24.93 13.49
C ASN A 456 -28.35 -24.46 14.76
N ASP A 457 -27.04 -24.72 14.90
CA ASP A 457 -26.29 -24.37 16.12
C ASP A 457 -25.90 -22.89 16.18
N LEU A 458 -25.77 -22.26 15.00
CA LEU A 458 -25.33 -20.89 14.86
C LEU A 458 -25.88 -20.28 13.58
N SER A 459 -26.35 -19.04 13.63
CA SER A 459 -26.65 -18.25 12.43
C SER A 459 -26.16 -16.83 12.59
N VAL A 460 -25.76 -16.20 11.48
CA VAL A 460 -25.30 -14.81 11.48
C VAL A 460 -26.28 -13.93 10.72
N GLN A 461 -26.87 -12.96 11.41
CA GLN A 461 -27.78 -11.99 10.84
C GLN A 461 -27.07 -10.65 10.69
N VAL A 462 -26.95 -10.16 9.46
CA VAL A 462 -26.34 -8.85 9.16
C VAL A 462 -27.45 -7.82 9.01
N THR A 463 -27.40 -6.75 9.81
CA THR A 463 -28.40 -5.67 9.77
C THR A 463 -27.88 -4.41 9.08
N SER A 464 -26.56 -4.23 9.02
CA SER A 464 -25.90 -3.18 8.23
C SER A 464 -24.46 -3.61 7.93
N PRO A 465 -23.69 -2.90 7.09
CA PRO A 465 -22.31 -3.28 6.80
C PRO A 465 -21.39 -3.31 8.05
N SER A 466 -21.71 -2.58 9.13
CA SER A 466 -20.99 -2.69 10.41
C SER A 466 -21.67 -3.58 11.44
N HIS A 467 -23.00 -3.75 11.38
CA HIS A 467 -23.75 -4.45 12.43
C HIS A 467 -24.12 -5.87 12.03
N PHE A 468 -23.77 -6.83 12.89
CA PHE A 468 -24.21 -8.21 12.78
C PHE A 468 -24.55 -8.81 14.14
N LYS A 469 -25.39 -9.85 14.10
CA LYS A 469 -25.79 -10.64 15.26
C LYS A 469 -25.40 -12.08 15.04
N ILE A 470 -24.83 -12.69 16.06
CA ILE A 470 -24.60 -14.13 16.11
C ILE A 470 -25.69 -14.72 17.00
N CYS A 471 -26.56 -15.51 16.40
CA CYS A 471 -27.67 -16.17 17.04
C CYS A 471 -27.31 -17.63 17.29
N THR A 472 -27.33 -18.07 18.54
CA THR A 472 -27.26 -19.49 18.91
C THR A 472 -28.51 -19.86 19.70
N PRO A 473 -28.82 -21.16 19.90
CA PRO A 473 -30.01 -21.59 20.66
C PRO A 473 -30.09 -20.98 22.07
N LYS A 474 -28.96 -20.59 22.66
CA LYS A 474 -28.88 -20.08 24.03
C LYS A 474 -28.76 -18.56 24.13
N LYS A 475 -28.27 -17.88 23.08
CA LYS A 475 -27.93 -16.45 23.16
C LYS A 475 -27.92 -15.77 21.79
N VAL A 476 -28.30 -14.49 21.78
CA VAL A 476 -28.08 -13.59 20.65
C VAL A 476 -27.03 -12.56 21.06
N LEU A 477 -25.94 -12.47 20.30
CA LEU A 477 -24.84 -11.56 20.55
C LEU A 477 -24.76 -10.55 19.41
N SER A 478 -24.88 -9.26 19.72
CA SER A 478 -24.83 -8.18 18.73
C SER A 478 -23.46 -7.51 18.72
N PHE A 479 -22.93 -7.27 17.54
CA PHE A 479 -21.62 -6.68 17.32
C PHE A 479 -21.69 -5.54 16.30
N ASP A 480 -20.89 -4.51 16.52
CA ASP A 480 -20.61 -3.42 15.58
C ASP A 480 -19.11 -3.44 15.24
N ASP A 481 -18.79 -3.73 13.98
CA ASP A 481 -17.45 -3.69 13.41
C ASP A 481 -17.25 -2.38 12.66
N ALA A 482 -16.47 -1.46 13.26
CA ALA A 482 -16.18 -0.16 12.68
C ALA A 482 -15.50 -0.23 11.31
N LYS A 483 -14.91 -1.38 10.94
CA LYS A 483 -14.32 -1.65 9.63
C LYS A 483 -15.35 -2.06 8.57
N GLN A 484 -16.65 -2.07 8.90
CA GLN A 484 -17.76 -2.40 7.98
C GLN A 484 -17.66 -3.83 7.39
N ARG A 485 -17.21 -4.79 8.20
CA ARG A 485 -16.96 -6.19 7.79
C ARG A 485 -18.05 -7.18 8.22
N ALA A 486 -19.28 -6.72 8.50
CA ALA A 486 -20.36 -7.58 9.01
C ALA A 486 -20.71 -8.74 8.06
N TRP A 487 -20.81 -8.47 6.76
CA TRP A 487 -21.04 -9.50 5.74
C TRP A 487 -19.89 -10.50 5.61
N GLN A 488 -18.67 -10.03 5.83
CA GLN A 488 -17.49 -10.88 5.83
C GLN A 488 -17.48 -11.83 7.04
N TRP A 489 -17.80 -11.33 8.23
CA TRP A 489 -18.01 -12.16 9.42
C TRP A 489 -19.04 -13.27 9.16
N LYS A 490 -20.19 -12.91 8.57
CA LYS A 490 -21.21 -13.89 8.16
C LYS A 490 -20.64 -14.94 7.22
N LYS A 491 -20.02 -14.51 6.12
CA LYS A 491 -19.48 -15.40 5.09
C LYS A 491 -18.44 -16.39 5.64
N VAL A 492 -17.51 -15.93 6.47
CA VAL A 492 -16.43 -16.79 7.00
C VAL A 492 -16.98 -17.75 8.05
N ILE A 493 -17.87 -17.29 8.94
CA ILE A 493 -18.48 -18.14 9.97
C ILE A 493 -19.37 -19.22 9.33
N GLU A 494 -20.24 -18.85 8.39
CA GLU A 494 -21.12 -19.80 7.68
C GLU A 494 -20.31 -20.74 6.77
N GLY A 495 -19.20 -20.26 6.20
CA GLY A 495 -18.26 -21.09 5.44
C GLY A 495 -17.61 -22.20 6.27
N LEU A 496 -17.46 -22.02 7.59
CA LEU A 496 -16.98 -23.05 8.50
C LEU A 496 -18.06 -24.04 8.94
N GLN A 497 -19.34 -23.69 8.82
CA GLN A 497 -20.44 -24.62 9.13
C GLN A 497 -20.60 -25.70 8.06
N ASN A 498 -20.15 -25.41 6.84
CA ASN A 498 -20.31 -26.27 5.66
C ASN A 498 -19.06 -27.13 5.36
N ARG A 499 -18.16 -27.33 6.33
CA ARG A 499 -16.90 -28.07 6.17
C ARG A 499 -16.93 -29.48 6.74
#